data_AF-A0A944UI70-F1
#
_entry.id   AF-A0A944UI70-F1
#
_cell.length_a   1.000
_cell.length_b   1.000
_cell.length_c   1.000
_cell.angle_alpha   90.00
_cell.angle_beta   90.00
_cell.angle_gamma   90.00
#
_symmetry.space_group_name_H-M   'P 1'
#
loop_
_entity.id
_entity.type
_entity.pdbx_description
1 polymer ?
#
loop_
_entity_poly.entity_id
_entity_poly.type
_entity_poly.pdbx_seq_one_letter_code
_entity_poly.pdbx_strand_id
1 'polypeptide(L)'
;DYIFAEPTTITGSIGVAIALPTLENAMDYIGVNFDGVVTSKHGGWDPTQAIDEDLDKIFAGWGADAYDRFVNFVADSRSQSYEDIKAIAGGRVWIATSAKEIGLVDEIGGIDDAIAYAANLTELEDFQVEYYGQELSPEDLILRELLKNFDVSIKEPKVFSALHGLADLYETLTDIQEPKALLTCKDCFVDLD
;
A
#
# COMPACT_ATOMS: atom_id res chain seq x y z
N ASP A 1 6.49 18.07 -15.69
CA ASP A 1 6.32 18.58 -17.06
C ASP A 1 4.86 18.60 -17.50
N TYR A 2 4.17 17.46 -17.63
CA TYR A 2 2.74 17.45 -17.99
C TYR A 2 2.08 16.13 -17.61
N ILE A 3 0.83 16.16 -17.14
CA ILE A 3 0.04 14.99 -16.73
C ILE A 3 -1.18 14.87 -17.63
N PHE A 4 -1.26 13.76 -18.36
CA PHE A 4 -2.46 13.35 -19.09
C PHE A 4 -3.28 12.35 -18.28
N ALA A 5 -4.60 12.42 -18.38
CA ALA A 5 -5.48 11.40 -17.86
C ALA A 5 -6.69 11.18 -18.77
N GLU A 6 -7.06 9.92 -19.01
CA GLU A 6 -8.28 9.62 -19.74
C GLU A 6 -9.53 10.13 -18.99
N PRO A 7 -10.64 10.47 -19.68
CA PRO A 7 -11.84 11.01 -19.04
C PRO A 7 -12.39 10.12 -17.91
N THR A 8 -12.19 8.80 -18.01
CA THR A 8 -12.65 7.79 -17.06
C THR A 8 -11.65 7.50 -15.94
N THR A 9 -10.47 8.12 -15.94
CA THR A 9 -9.44 7.89 -14.92
C THR A 9 -9.92 8.38 -13.56
N ILE A 10 -9.83 7.50 -12.56
CA ILE A 10 -10.00 7.81 -11.15
C ILE A 10 -8.61 8.11 -10.59
N THR A 11 -8.41 9.32 -10.08
CA THR A 11 -7.13 9.81 -9.55
C THR A 11 -7.34 10.56 -8.23
N GLY A 12 -6.36 11.33 -7.78
CA GLY A 12 -6.36 11.99 -6.49
C GLY A 12 -5.89 11.04 -5.40
N SER A 13 -6.74 10.80 -4.39
CA SER A 13 -6.40 10.00 -3.22
C SER A 13 -5.15 10.52 -2.49
N ILE A 14 -4.99 11.85 -2.46
CA ILE A 14 -3.89 12.50 -1.75
C ILE A 14 -4.18 12.40 -0.25
N GLY A 15 -3.67 11.35 0.38
CA GLY A 15 -3.94 10.98 1.76
C GLY A 15 -3.04 9.85 2.23
N VAL A 16 -2.93 9.69 3.56
CA VAL A 16 -2.17 8.61 4.19
C VAL A 16 -3.05 7.97 5.26
N ALA A 17 -3.09 6.65 5.28
CA ALA A 17 -3.77 5.87 6.31
C ALA A 17 -2.83 4.76 6.78
N ILE A 18 -2.80 4.55 8.09
CA ILE A 18 -2.03 3.47 8.72
C ILE A 18 -3.02 2.55 9.39
N ALA A 19 -3.00 1.28 9.01
CA ALA A 19 -3.83 0.25 9.60
C ALA A 19 -2.93 -0.83 10.20
N LEU A 20 -3.00 -0.98 11.52
CA LEU A 20 -2.19 -1.93 12.28
C LEU A 20 -3.14 -2.88 13.02
N PRO A 21 -3.36 -4.09 12.49
CA PRO A 21 -4.17 -5.08 13.19
C PRO A 21 -3.41 -5.61 14.41
N THR A 22 -4.11 -5.73 15.53
CA THR A 22 -3.58 -6.39 16.74
C THR A 22 -4.31 -7.71 16.99
N LEU A 23 -3.62 -8.66 17.59
CA LEU A 23 -4.03 -10.06 17.77
C LEU A 23 -4.11 -10.46 19.24
N GLU A 24 -4.01 -9.53 20.18
CA GLU A 24 -3.96 -9.80 21.63
C GLU A 24 -5.16 -10.60 22.12
N ASN A 25 -6.36 -10.29 21.63
CA ASN A 25 -7.58 -11.00 22.01
C ASN A 25 -7.66 -12.40 21.39
N ALA A 26 -7.11 -12.57 20.18
CA ALA A 26 -7.05 -13.88 19.54
C ALA A 26 -6.06 -14.80 20.28
N MET A 27 -4.92 -14.24 20.71
CA MET A 27 -3.89 -14.96 21.48
C MET A 27 -4.41 -15.36 22.87
N ASP A 28 -5.10 -14.46 23.56
CA ASP A 28 -5.75 -14.76 24.85
C ASP A 28 -6.81 -15.87 24.72
N TYR A 29 -7.63 -15.82 23.65
CA TYR A 29 -8.63 -16.85 23.38
C TYR A 29 -8.04 -18.26 23.22
N ILE A 30 -6.88 -18.37 22.56
CA ILE A 30 -6.17 -19.65 22.39
C ILE A 30 -5.19 -19.94 23.54
N GLY A 31 -5.21 -19.15 24.63
CA GLY A 31 -4.39 -19.37 25.81
C GLY A 31 -2.89 -19.11 25.63
N VAL A 32 -2.49 -18.40 24.57
CA VAL A 32 -1.09 -18.04 24.30
C VAL A 32 -0.79 -16.70 24.97
N ASN A 33 0.24 -16.68 25.81
CA ASN A 33 0.72 -15.49 26.50
C ASN A 33 2.17 -15.22 26.10
N PHE A 34 2.50 -13.93 25.95
CA PHE A 34 3.84 -13.46 25.61
C PHE A 34 4.41 -12.70 26.80
N ASP A 35 5.68 -12.97 27.12
CA ASP A 35 6.43 -12.29 28.17
C ASP A 35 7.85 -12.01 27.65
N GLY A 36 8.48 -10.94 28.12
CA GLY A 36 9.75 -10.48 27.60
C GLY A 36 10.35 -9.33 28.40
N VAL A 37 11.66 -9.14 28.23
CA VAL A 37 12.38 -8.00 28.79
C VAL A 37 12.71 -7.01 27.67
N VAL A 38 12.36 -5.75 27.88
CA VAL A 38 12.60 -4.66 26.92
C VAL A 38 13.45 -3.58 27.56
N THR A 39 14.34 -2.97 26.77
CA THR A 39 15.20 -1.86 27.21
C THR A 39 14.53 -0.49 27.05
N SER A 40 13.43 -0.43 26.30
CA SER A 40 12.61 0.77 26.10
C SER A 40 11.12 0.43 26.10
N LYS A 41 10.27 1.41 26.40
CA LYS A 41 8.81 1.21 26.62
C LYS A 41 8.10 0.46 25.48
N HIS A 42 8.49 0.69 24.23
CA HIS A 42 7.88 0.07 23.05
C HIS A 42 8.88 -0.77 22.23
N GLY A 43 10.08 -1.03 22.77
CA GLY A 43 11.17 -1.67 22.02
C GLY A 43 10.93 -3.13 21.61
N GLY A 44 9.93 -3.78 22.22
CA GLY A 44 9.51 -5.14 21.88
C GLY A 44 8.04 -5.22 21.48
N TRP A 45 7.42 -4.12 21.03
CA TRP A 45 6.05 -4.18 20.55
C TRP A 45 5.96 -4.97 19.24
N ASP A 46 4.95 -5.83 19.15
CA ASP A 46 4.59 -6.58 17.96
C ASP A 46 3.05 -6.71 17.88
N PRO A 47 2.48 -7.13 16.73
CA PRO A 47 1.03 -7.22 16.55
C PRO A 47 0.28 -8.15 17.52
N THR A 48 0.94 -9.00 18.31
CA THR A 48 0.29 -9.79 19.37
C THR A 48 -0.03 -8.98 20.62
N GLN A 49 0.47 -7.75 20.71
CA GLN A 49 0.26 -6.83 21.82
C GLN A 49 -0.66 -5.68 21.40
N ALA A 50 -1.48 -5.19 22.34
CA ALA A 50 -2.32 -4.02 22.12
C ALA A 50 -1.48 -2.76 21.84
N ILE A 51 -2.05 -1.82 21.09
CA ILE A 51 -1.50 -0.48 20.90
C ILE A 51 -1.99 0.40 22.05
N ASP A 52 -1.05 0.91 22.86
CA ASP A 52 -1.37 1.88 23.92
C ASP A 52 -1.41 3.32 23.40
N GLU A 53 -1.85 4.27 24.24
CA GLU A 53 -2.00 5.69 23.85
C GLU A 53 -0.70 6.35 23.39
N ASP A 54 0.47 5.92 23.86
CA ASP A 54 1.74 6.53 23.47
C ASP A 54 2.19 5.98 22.12
N LEU A 55 2.00 4.69 21.89
CA LEU A 55 2.27 4.06 20.62
C LEU A 55 1.30 4.54 19.52
N ASP A 56 0.02 4.74 19.85
CA ASP A 56 -0.97 5.33 18.95
C ASP A 56 -0.54 6.73 18.49
N LYS A 57 -0.06 7.58 19.41
CA LYS A 57 0.48 8.92 19.07
C LYS A 57 1.71 8.83 18.16
N ILE A 58 2.58 7.84 18.36
CA ILE A 58 3.74 7.64 17.48
C ILE A 58 3.28 7.30 16.06
N PHE A 59 2.37 6.34 15.91
CA PHE A 59 1.84 5.98 14.59
C PHE A 59 1.04 7.11 13.94
N ALA A 60 0.22 7.83 14.72
CA ALA A 60 -0.49 9.01 14.24
C ALA A 60 0.49 10.10 13.76
N GLY A 61 1.59 10.31 14.48
CA GLY A 61 2.67 11.21 14.09
C GLY A 61 3.31 10.81 12.75
N TRP A 62 3.61 9.52 12.56
CA TRP A 62 4.13 9.03 11.28
C TRP A 62 3.15 9.27 10.12
N GLY A 63 1.86 9.03 10.36
CA GLY A 63 0.81 9.30 9.38
C GLY A 63 0.71 10.79 9.02
N ALA A 64 0.76 11.66 10.03
CA ALA A 64 0.72 13.11 9.85
C ALA A 64 1.93 13.64 9.07
N ASP A 65 3.14 13.20 9.44
CA ASP A 65 4.38 13.60 8.76
C ASP A 65 4.39 13.14 7.30
N ALA A 66 3.96 11.90 7.03
CA ALA A 66 3.85 11.38 5.68
C ALA A 66 2.79 12.12 4.86
N TYR A 67 1.65 12.46 5.47
CA TYR A 67 0.60 13.26 4.84
C TYR A 67 1.09 14.65 4.46
N ASP A 68 1.72 15.36 5.38
CA ASP A 68 2.23 16.71 5.12
C ASP A 68 3.31 16.70 4.05
N ARG A 69 4.18 15.69 4.05
CA ARG A 69 5.17 15.51 2.98
C ARG A 69 4.51 15.27 1.62
N PHE A 70 3.45 14.47 1.56
CA PHE A 70 2.74 14.20 0.31
C PHE A 70 2.02 15.45 -0.22
N VAL A 71 1.31 16.18 0.65
CA VAL A 71 0.63 17.43 0.28
C VAL A 71 1.63 18.46 -0.23
N ASN A 72 2.76 18.66 0.46
CA ASN A 72 3.82 19.57 0.00
C ASN A 72 4.40 19.13 -1.35
N PHE A 73 4.67 17.84 -1.53
CA PHE A 73 5.19 17.34 -2.81
C PHE A 73 4.24 17.63 -3.98
N VAL A 74 2.94 17.43 -3.78
CA VAL A 74 1.93 17.75 -4.80
C VAL A 74 1.84 19.26 -5.01
N ALA A 75 1.85 20.07 -3.94
CA ALA A 75 1.82 21.53 -4.02
C ALA A 75 2.98 22.07 -4.86
N ASP A 76 4.21 21.63 -4.56
CA ASP A 76 5.41 21.99 -5.32
C ASP A 76 5.31 21.54 -6.79
N SER A 77 4.89 20.28 -7.02
CA SER A 77 4.79 19.71 -8.37
C SER A 77 3.72 20.36 -9.24
N ARG A 78 2.66 20.88 -8.62
CA ARG A 78 1.53 21.55 -9.31
C ARG A 78 1.61 23.07 -9.24
N SER A 79 2.67 23.62 -8.64
CA SER A 79 2.85 25.06 -8.41
C SER A 79 1.63 25.71 -7.72
N GLN A 80 1.02 24.99 -6.78
CA GLN A 80 -0.11 25.44 -5.96
C GLN A 80 0.35 25.61 -4.51
N SER A 81 -0.39 26.37 -3.69
CA SER A 81 -0.06 26.47 -2.27
C SER A 81 -0.39 25.16 -1.54
N TYR A 82 0.31 24.90 -0.43
CA TYR A 82 -0.02 23.76 0.45
C TYR A 82 -1.49 23.80 0.89
N GLU A 83 -2.03 24.99 1.20
CA GLU A 83 -3.43 25.14 1.63
C GLU A 83 -4.42 24.82 0.51
N ASP A 84 -4.12 25.20 -0.74
CA ASP A 84 -4.98 24.87 -1.89
C ASP A 84 -5.02 23.36 -2.13
N ILE A 85 -3.86 22.68 -2.10
CA ILE A 85 -3.81 21.21 -2.22
C ILE A 85 -4.51 20.56 -1.04
N LYS A 86 -4.26 21.02 0.18
CA LYS A 86 -4.92 20.49 1.38
C LYS A 86 -6.43 20.60 1.30
N ALA A 87 -6.95 21.68 0.72
CA ALA A 87 -8.39 21.90 0.51
C ALA A 87 -9.03 20.92 -0.48
N ILE A 88 -8.25 20.26 -1.35
CA ILE A 88 -8.70 19.21 -2.29
C ILE A 88 -8.17 17.79 -1.97
N ALA A 89 -7.27 17.66 -1.00
CA ALA A 89 -6.70 16.41 -0.51
C ALA A 89 -7.59 15.74 0.57
N GLY A 90 -6.98 15.03 1.53
CA GLY A 90 -7.67 14.31 2.61
C GLY A 90 -8.19 12.94 2.19
N GLY A 91 -7.53 12.29 1.23
CA GLY A 91 -7.91 10.95 0.74
C GLY A 91 -9.09 10.95 -0.24
N ARG A 92 -9.59 12.11 -0.67
CA ARG A 92 -10.64 12.21 -1.69
C ARG A 92 -10.14 11.75 -3.05
N VAL A 93 -10.99 10.98 -3.74
CA VAL A 93 -10.79 10.59 -5.13
C VAL A 93 -11.48 11.59 -6.06
N TRP A 94 -10.87 11.79 -7.23
CA TRP A 94 -11.36 12.71 -8.26
C TRP A 94 -11.42 11.99 -9.59
N ILE A 95 -12.47 12.26 -10.37
CA ILE A 95 -12.49 11.88 -11.79
C ILE A 95 -11.58 12.83 -12.57
N ALA A 96 -10.92 12.35 -13.62
CA ALA A 96 -9.92 13.12 -14.37
C ALA A 96 -10.40 14.50 -14.82
N THR A 97 -11.65 14.62 -15.26
CA THR A 97 -12.23 15.91 -15.68
C THR A 97 -12.24 16.93 -14.54
N SER A 98 -12.67 16.52 -13.34
CA SER A 98 -12.60 17.37 -12.14
C SER A 98 -11.17 17.60 -11.67
N ALA A 99 -10.30 16.57 -11.76
CA ALA A 99 -8.88 16.69 -11.42
C ALA A 99 -8.17 17.73 -12.31
N LYS A 100 -8.56 17.85 -13.58
CA LYS A 100 -8.10 18.92 -14.47
C LYS A 100 -8.55 20.30 -14.01
N GLU A 101 -9.83 20.45 -13.65
CA GLU A 101 -10.39 21.73 -13.18
C GLU A 101 -9.70 22.26 -11.92
N ILE A 102 -9.32 21.37 -11.00
CA ILE A 102 -8.63 21.72 -9.75
C ILE A 102 -7.09 21.74 -9.87
N GLY A 103 -6.56 21.49 -11.07
CA GLY A 103 -5.14 21.62 -11.38
C GLY A 103 -4.27 20.41 -11.03
N LEU A 104 -4.84 19.23 -10.73
CA LEU A 104 -4.08 17.99 -10.51
C LEU A 104 -3.68 17.27 -11.81
N VAL A 105 -4.40 17.51 -12.90
CA VAL A 105 -4.14 16.97 -14.25
C VAL A 105 -4.01 18.14 -15.23
N ASP A 106 -3.12 18.05 -16.21
CA ASP A 106 -2.91 19.12 -17.18
C ASP A 106 -3.86 18.99 -18.39
N GLU A 107 -4.07 17.78 -18.90
CA GLU A 107 -4.93 17.56 -20.07
C GLU A 107 -5.65 16.21 -20.03
N ILE A 108 -6.82 16.17 -20.68
CA ILE A 108 -7.57 14.94 -20.88
C ILE A 108 -7.10 14.30 -22.17
N GLY A 109 -6.55 13.09 -22.06
CA GLY A 109 -5.97 12.38 -23.21
C GLY A 109 -5.47 11.00 -22.82
N GLY A 110 -5.17 10.20 -23.84
CA GLY A 110 -4.63 8.86 -23.70
C GLY A 110 -3.11 8.84 -23.74
N ILE A 111 -2.56 7.62 -23.80
CA ILE A 111 -1.12 7.40 -23.90
C ILE A 111 -0.52 7.96 -25.20
N ASP A 112 -1.27 7.91 -26.31
CA ASP A 112 -0.82 8.43 -27.61
C ASP A 112 -0.64 9.95 -27.56
N ASP A 113 -1.55 10.66 -26.89
CA ASP A 113 -1.46 12.12 -26.68
C ASP A 113 -0.22 12.47 -25.83
N ALA A 114 0.04 11.69 -24.79
CA ALA A 114 1.21 11.87 -23.93
C ALA A 114 2.54 11.62 -24.68
N ILE A 115 2.59 10.59 -25.53
CA ILE A 115 3.76 10.29 -26.37
C ILE A 115 3.99 11.41 -27.39
N ALA A 116 2.93 11.85 -28.07
CA ALA A 116 3.02 12.94 -29.03
C ALA A 116 3.46 14.26 -28.36
N TYR A 117 2.94 14.56 -27.16
CA TYR A 117 3.38 15.70 -26.37
C TYR A 117 4.87 15.62 -26.01
N ALA A 118 5.34 14.45 -25.55
CA ALA A 118 6.75 14.25 -25.19
C ALA A 118 7.70 14.35 -26.40
N ALA A 119 7.32 13.78 -27.55
CA ALA A 119 8.07 13.91 -28.79
C ALA A 119 8.17 15.37 -29.23
N ASN A 120 7.06 16.11 -29.18
CA ASN A 120 7.03 17.53 -29.52
C ASN A 120 7.87 18.39 -28.54
N LEU A 121 7.84 18.09 -27.25
CA LEU A 121 8.63 18.79 -26.23
C LEU A 121 10.16 18.67 -26.47
N THR A 122 10.57 17.61 -27.15
CA THR A 122 11.98 17.28 -27.44
C THR A 122 12.36 17.48 -28.91
N GLU A 123 11.47 18.04 -29.73
CA GLU A 123 11.66 18.26 -31.17
C GLU A 123 12.04 16.98 -31.94
N LEU A 124 11.51 15.83 -31.52
CA LEU A 124 11.74 14.54 -32.19
C LEU A 124 10.74 14.33 -33.34
N GLU A 125 11.25 14.29 -34.57
CA GLU A 125 10.45 13.98 -35.77
C GLU A 125 10.34 12.46 -36.03
N ASP A 126 11.35 11.68 -35.63
CA ASP A 126 11.39 10.23 -35.77
C ASP A 126 11.70 9.60 -34.41
N PHE A 127 10.78 8.76 -33.92
CA PHE A 127 10.90 8.09 -32.65
C PHE A 127 10.26 6.70 -32.71
N GLN A 128 10.75 5.80 -31.86
CA GLN A 128 10.16 4.49 -31.65
C GLN A 128 9.74 4.36 -30.19
N VAL A 129 8.54 3.82 -29.98
CA VAL A 129 8.00 3.54 -28.64
C VAL A 129 8.29 2.08 -28.33
N GLU A 130 9.02 1.86 -27.24
CA GLU A 130 9.29 0.52 -26.72
C GLU A 130 8.56 0.34 -25.39
N TYR A 131 7.74 -0.70 -25.32
CA TYR A 131 6.99 -1.04 -24.11
C TYR A 131 7.75 -2.08 -23.31
N TYR A 132 8.20 -1.70 -22.12
CA TYR A 132 8.79 -2.63 -21.16
C TYR A 132 7.70 -3.14 -20.22
N GLY A 133 7.48 -4.45 -20.21
CA GLY A 133 6.58 -5.13 -19.28
C GLY A 133 7.24 -6.36 -18.69
N GLN A 134 6.76 -6.82 -17.53
CA GLN A 134 7.11 -8.17 -17.08
C GLN A 134 6.54 -9.17 -18.08
N GLU A 135 7.41 -10.00 -18.67
CA GLU A 135 6.95 -11.19 -19.38
C GLU A 135 6.19 -12.06 -18.37
N LEU A 136 4.91 -12.28 -18.64
CA LEU A 136 4.10 -13.19 -17.84
C LEU A 136 4.76 -14.56 -17.89
N SER A 137 4.88 -15.21 -16.72
CA SER A 137 5.40 -16.58 -16.70
C SER A 137 4.49 -17.49 -17.54
N PRO A 138 4.98 -18.63 -18.06
CA PRO A 138 4.13 -19.59 -18.75
C PRO A 138 2.89 -20.01 -17.95
N GLU A 139 3.02 -20.04 -16.62
CA GLU A 139 1.93 -20.34 -15.68
C GLU A 139 0.88 -19.22 -15.67
N ASP A 140 1.30 -17.96 -15.62
CA ASP A 140 0.40 -16.80 -15.67
C ASP A 140 -0.33 -16.69 -17.02
N LEU A 141 0.35 -17.03 -18.12
CA LEU A 141 -0.25 -17.07 -19.46
C LEU A 141 -1.35 -18.13 -19.56
N ILE A 142 -1.10 -19.33 -19.04
CA ILE A 142 -2.09 -20.42 -19.01
C ILE A 142 -3.27 -20.04 -18.11
N LEU A 143 -3.03 -19.50 -16.91
CA LEU A 143 -4.08 -19.08 -16.00
C LEU A 143 -4.94 -17.96 -16.61
N ARG A 144 -4.31 -16.98 -17.27
CA ARG A 144 -5.02 -15.89 -17.97
C ARG A 144 -5.93 -16.42 -19.08
N GLU A 145 -5.46 -17.39 -19.86
CA GLU A 145 -6.25 -17.98 -20.96
C GLU A 145 -7.40 -18.85 -20.44
N LEU A 146 -7.19 -19.58 -19.35
CA LEU A 146 -8.23 -20.34 -18.65
C LEU A 146 -9.31 -19.41 -18.07
N LEU A 147 -8.92 -18.31 -17.41
CA LEU A 147 -9.86 -17.36 -16.82
C LEU A 147 -10.66 -16.57 -17.88
N LYS A 148 -10.04 -16.24 -19.02
CA LYS A 148 -10.74 -15.65 -20.17
C LYS A 148 -11.88 -16.52 -20.69
N ASN A 149 -11.69 -17.84 -20.71
CA ASN A 149 -12.72 -18.79 -21.13
C ASN A 149 -13.86 -18.97 -20.13
N PHE A 150 -13.68 -18.52 -18.88
CA PHE A 150 -14.67 -18.61 -17.80
C PHE A 150 -15.46 -17.31 -17.55
N ASP A 151 -15.26 -16.26 -18.35
CA ASP A 151 -15.93 -14.95 -18.23
C ASP A 151 -15.80 -14.28 -16.84
N VAL A 152 -14.72 -14.61 -16.13
CA VAL A 152 -14.41 -14.01 -14.82
C VAL A 152 -13.32 -12.97 -14.99
N SER A 153 -13.69 -11.69 -14.93
CA SER A 153 -12.75 -10.57 -14.91
C SER A 153 -12.19 -10.35 -13.50
N ILE A 154 -11.12 -11.08 -13.14
CA ILE A 154 -10.35 -10.81 -11.90
C ILE A 154 -9.15 -9.94 -12.25
N LYS A 155 -9.10 -8.73 -11.68
CA LYS A 155 -8.07 -7.74 -12.00
C LYS A 155 -6.68 -8.06 -11.44
N GLU A 156 -6.53 -8.92 -10.43
CA GLU A 156 -5.20 -9.31 -9.92
C GLU A 156 -5.16 -10.73 -9.31
N PRO A 157 -4.16 -11.57 -9.64
CA PRO A 157 -4.00 -12.93 -9.10
C PRO A 157 -3.45 -12.98 -7.66
N LYS A 158 -2.96 -11.85 -7.12
CA LYS A 158 -2.31 -11.80 -5.79
C LYS A 158 -3.26 -12.03 -4.60
N VAL A 159 -4.57 -11.90 -4.80
CA VAL A 159 -5.56 -12.12 -3.74
C VAL A 159 -5.58 -13.59 -3.29
N PHE A 160 -5.26 -14.53 -4.20
CA PHE A 160 -5.32 -15.95 -3.90
C PHE A 160 -4.19 -16.44 -2.98
N SER A 161 -2.98 -15.87 -3.07
CA SER A 161 -1.85 -16.28 -2.24
C SER A 161 -2.00 -15.83 -0.78
N ALA A 162 -2.55 -14.63 -0.56
CA ALA A 162 -2.82 -14.12 0.79
C ALA A 162 -3.87 -14.95 1.54
N LEU A 163 -4.88 -15.48 0.83
CA LEU A 163 -5.91 -16.34 1.40
C LEU A 163 -5.40 -17.74 1.74
N HIS A 164 -4.43 -18.27 0.97
CA HIS A 164 -3.81 -19.57 1.26
C HIS A 164 -3.03 -19.55 2.58
N GLY A 165 -2.22 -18.51 2.81
CA GLY A 165 -1.44 -18.38 4.05
C GLY A 165 -2.31 -18.27 5.31
N LEU A 166 -3.51 -17.68 5.20
CA LEU A 166 -4.47 -17.63 6.31
C LEU A 166 -5.15 -18.98 6.57
N ALA A 167 -5.41 -19.76 5.52
CA ALA A 167 -5.98 -21.10 5.63
C ALA A 167 -4.99 -22.08 6.29
N ASP A 168 -3.72 -22.07 5.88
CA ASP A 168 -2.67 -22.92 6.45
C ASP A 168 -2.41 -22.60 7.94
N LEU A 169 -2.42 -21.31 8.29
CA LEU A 169 -2.33 -20.86 9.67
C LEU A 169 -3.53 -21.35 10.50
N TYR A 170 -4.74 -21.26 9.94
CA TYR A 170 -5.95 -21.74 10.61
C TYR A 170 -5.91 -23.25 10.87
N GLU A 171 -5.54 -24.07 9.88
CA GLU A 171 -5.41 -25.52 10.07
C GLU A 171 -4.37 -25.86 11.15
N THR A 172 -3.22 -25.18 11.12
CA THR A 172 -2.16 -25.33 12.13
C THR A 172 -2.64 -24.99 13.55
N LEU A 173 -3.48 -23.95 13.69
CA LEU A 173 -4.01 -23.53 14.99
C LEU A 173 -5.12 -24.46 15.49
N THR A 174 -5.91 -25.07 14.60
CA THR A 174 -7.00 -25.98 14.98
C THR A 174 -6.54 -27.34 15.50
N ASP A 175 -5.33 -27.77 15.13
CA ASP A 175 -4.73 -29.04 15.60
C ASP A 175 -4.13 -28.96 17.01
N ILE A 176 -4.05 -27.77 17.61
CA ILE A 176 -3.48 -27.57 18.96
C ILE A 176 -4.60 -27.74 20.00
N GLN A 177 -4.78 -28.97 20.50
CA GLN A 177 -5.85 -29.32 21.46
C GLN A 177 -5.61 -28.87 22.92
N GLU A 178 -4.37 -28.61 23.35
CA GLU A 178 -4.05 -28.09 24.70
C GLU A 178 -2.83 -27.14 24.67
N PRO A 179 -2.99 -25.82 24.80
CA PRO A 179 -1.88 -24.88 24.70
C PRO A 179 -1.27 -24.66 26.07
N LYS A 180 -0.26 -25.47 26.42
CA LYS A 180 0.73 -25.12 27.45
C LYS A 180 2.12 -25.46 26.96
N ALA A 181 2.60 -24.68 26.00
CA ALA A 181 4.01 -24.65 25.62
C ALA A 181 4.65 -23.39 26.21
N LEU A 182 5.53 -23.56 27.19
CA LEU A 182 6.44 -22.49 27.62
C LEU A 182 7.60 -22.46 26.64
N LEU A 183 7.52 -21.60 25.62
CA LEU A 183 8.64 -21.32 24.72
C LEU A 183 9.55 -20.29 25.38
N THR A 184 10.61 -20.77 26.03
CA THR A 184 11.68 -19.89 26.50
C THR A 184 12.71 -19.73 25.39
N CYS A 185 12.86 -18.52 24.86
CA CYS A 185 13.95 -18.21 23.95
C CYS A 185 15.25 -18.26 24.77
N LYS A 186 16.04 -19.33 24.61
CA LYS A 186 17.25 -19.57 25.42
C LYS A 186 18.48 -18.80 24.96
N ASP A 187 18.46 -18.29 23.73
CA ASP A 187 19.60 -17.59 23.12
C ASP A 187 19.31 -16.09 22.96
N CYS A 188 19.01 -15.41 24.07
CA CYS A 188 19.20 -13.97 24.14
C CYS A 188 20.70 -13.71 24.32
N PHE A 189 21.45 -13.61 23.22
CA PHE A 189 22.81 -13.06 23.26
C PHE A 189 22.74 -11.58 23.62
N VAL A 190 22.78 -11.29 24.92
CA VAL A 190 23.11 -9.97 25.44
C VAL A 190 24.51 -10.10 26.04
N ASP A 191 25.52 -9.90 25.21
CA ASP A 191 26.88 -9.64 25.70
C ASP A 191 26.89 -8.21 26.23
N LEU A 192 27.01 -8.06 27.55
CA LEU A 192 27.31 -6.79 28.21
C LEU A 192 28.78 -6.82 28.61
N ASP A 193 29.65 -6.39 27.70
CA ASP A 193 30.97 -5.86 28.02
C ASP A 193 30.90 -4.33 28.18
#